data_AF-A0A3N0ABG7-F1
#
_entry.id   AF-A0A3N0ABG7-F1
#
_cell.length_a   1.000
_cell.length_b   1.000
_cell.length_c   1.000
_cell.angle_alpha   90.00
_cell.angle_beta   90.00
_cell.angle_gamma   90.00
#
_symmetry.space_group_name_H-M   'P 1'
#
loop_
_entity.id
_entity.type
_entity.pdbx_description
1 polymer ?
#
loop_
_entity_poly.entity_id
_entity_poly.type
_entity_poly.pdbx_seq_one_letter_code
_entity_poly.pdbx_strand_id
1 'polypeptide(L)'
;MQEYFGTYQRFETVSKKDAGALLGADNIIGDQYQIQLELVDGQHRGWLVNRFNARIGFFDGEFSRKLSLLKAKGLTLTAILSFVAFTENPEPGHYWGEMAVIAYPAVEGEAFQKFADAVAKKIGEGVHPNITLTPDGVQQVIDAQGAWLPEKNIPYPTLDKGTVFLKKRRSLMDGVVEQGRKGNIGCYIISWAVLLGLVALIIWGFVSCGAQ
;
A
#
# COMPACT_ATOMS: atom_id res chain seq x y z
N MET A 1 -10.94 -12.41 -22.44
CA MET A 1 -10.85 -10.99 -22.05
C MET A 1 -10.12 -10.98 -20.72
N GLN A 2 -8.95 -10.35 -20.63
CA GLN A 2 -8.23 -10.25 -19.36
C GLN A 2 -9.01 -9.31 -18.45
N GLU A 3 -9.37 -9.78 -17.25
CA GLU A 3 -10.13 -8.98 -16.30
C GLU A 3 -9.16 -8.03 -15.58
N TYR A 4 -9.41 -6.74 -15.69
CA TYR A 4 -8.78 -5.70 -14.89
C TYR A 4 -9.84 -5.10 -13.98
N PHE A 5 -9.45 -4.75 -12.77
CA PHE A 5 -10.41 -4.26 -11.79
C PHE A 5 -9.76 -3.26 -10.86
N GLY A 6 -10.43 -2.12 -10.66
CA GLY A 6 -10.01 -1.10 -9.71
C GLY A 6 -11.24 -0.54 -9.02
N THR A 7 -11.24 -0.51 -7.68
CA THR A 7 -12.36 0.03 -6.90
C THR A 7 -11.91 0.47 -5.51
N TYR A 8 -12.74 1.24 -4.83
CA TYR A 8 -12.61 1.48 -3.41
C TYR A 8 -13.55 0.58 -2.65
N GLN A 9 -13.03 -0.10 -1.63
CA GLN A 9 -13.79 -1.01 -0.80
C GLN A 9 -13.58 -0.71 0.68
N ARG A 10 -14.68 -0.64 1.42
CA ARG A 10 -14.70 -0.56 2.87
C ARG A 10 -14.17 -1.87 3.49
N PHE A 11 -13.34 -1.75 4.51
CA PHE A 11 -12.89 -2.87 5.33
C PHE A 11 -13.23 -2.62 6.80
N GLU A 12 -13.40 -3.72 7.53
CA GLU A 12 -13.68 -3.72 8.96
C GLU A 12 -12.47 -4.21 9.76
N THR A 13 -12.42 -3.81 11.02
CA THR A 13 -11.44 -4.33 11.99
C THR A 13 -12.09 -5.41 12.85
N VAL A 14 -11.28 -6.34 13.37
CA VAL A 14 -11.79 -7.43 14.22
C VAL A 14 -12.29 -6.89 15.57
N SER A 15 -11.60 -5.89 16.11
CA SER A 15 -11.96 -5.27 17.37
C SER A 15 -11.42 -3.85 17.48
N LYS A 16 -11.95 -3.10 18.44
CA LYS A 16 -11.42 -1.77 18.82
C LYS A 16 -9.93 -1.81 19.22
N LYS A 17 -9.49 -2.92 19.83
CA LYS A 17 -8.09 -3.11 20.23
C LYS A 17 -7.18 -3.28 19.00
N ASP A 18 -7.60 -4.10 18.05
CA ASP A 18 -6.85 -4.37 16.82
C ASP A 18 -6.85 -3.13 15.90
N ALA A 19 -7.91 -2.35 15.95
CA ALA A 19 -8.01 -1.08 15.27
C ALA A 19 -7.01 -0.01 15.74
N GLY A 20 -6.52 -0.08 16.97
CA GLY A 20 -5.46 0.82 17.44
C GLY A 20 -4.21 0.77 16.55
N ALA A 21 -3.95 -0.40 15.93
CA ALA A 21 -2.86 -0.55 14.97
C ALA A 21 -3.01 0.36 13.75
N LEU A 22 -4.23 0.65 13.28
CA LEU A 22 -4.48 1.56 12.14
C LEU A 22 -4.03 2.99 12.42
N LEU A 23 -3.99 3.39 13.70
CA LEU A 23 -3.54 4.71 14.11
C LEU A 23 -2.02 4.79 14.25
N GLY A 24 -1.35 3.64 14.40
CA GLY A 24 0.10 3.55 14.49
C GLY A 24 0.84 3.93 13.21
N ALA A 25 2.16 4.06 13.35
CA ALA A 25 3.09 4.34 12.25
C ALA A 25 3.27 3.14 11.29
N ASP A 26 2.75 1.96 11.66
CA ASP A 26 2.84 0.76 10.84
C ASP A 26 1.79 0.71 9.72
N ASN A 27 0.78 1.58 9.81
CA ASN A 27 -0.35 1.67 8.90
C ASN A 27 -0.53 3.13 8.47
N ILE A 28 0.25 3.52 7.47
CA ILE A 28 0.28 4.89 6.95
C ILE A 28 -0.65 4.99 5.73
N ILE A 29 -1.31 6.14 5.54
CA ILE A 29 -2.14 6.36 4.35
C ILE A 29 -1.29 6.23 3.08
N GLY A 30 -1.79 5.47 2.11
CA GLY A 30 -1.06 5.08 0.91
C GLY A 30 -0.11 3.90 1.10
N ASP A 31 -0.10 3.21 2.25
CA ASP A 31 0.60 1.93 2.38
C ASP A 31 -0.11 0.85 1.55
N GLN A 32 0.69 0.00 0.91
CA GLN A 32 0.20 -1.18 0.20
C GLN A 32 0.09 -2.38 1.13
N TYR A 33 -0.96 -3.17 0.91
CA TYR A 33 -1.34 -4.34 1.68
C TYR A 33 -1.49 -5.54 0.75
N GLN A 34 -1.07 -6.70 1.24
CA GLN A 34 -1.40 -7.97 0.64
C GLN A 34 -2.82 -8.39 1.06
N ILE A 35 -3.52 -9.05 0.15
CA ILE A 35 -4.85 -9.61 0.43
C ILE A 35 -4.70 -11.13 0.59
N GLN A 36 -4.81 -11.60 1.84
CA GLN A 36 -4.85 -13.03 2.16
C GLN A 36 -6.30 -13.50 2.18
N LEU A 37 -6.62 -14.45 1.29
CA LEU A 37 -7.98 -14.96 1.12
C LEU A 37 -8.08 -16.32 1.81
N GLU A 38 -9.02 -16.43 2.73
CA GLU A 38 -9.26 -17.63 3.54
C GLU A 38 -10.75 -17.94 3.58
N LEU A 39 -11.09 -19.19 3.87
CA LEU A 39 -12.45 -19.61 4.18
C LEU A 39 -12.54 -19.80 5.70
N VAL A 40 -13.32 -18.97 6.37
CA VAL A 40 -13.53 -19.02 7.83
C VAL A 40 -15.01 -19.31 8.07
N ASP A 41 -15.31 -20.42 8.73
CA ASP A 41 -16.69 -20.86 9.03
C ASP A 41 -17.62 -20.88 7.80
N GLY A 42 -17.09 -21.29 6.65
CA GLY A 42 -17.85 -21.33 5.38
C GLY A 42 -17.98 -19.98 4.67
N GLN A 43 -17.46 -18.89 5.23
CA GLN A 43 -17.47 -17.56 4.62
C GLN A 43 -16.08 -17.19 4.08
N HIS A 44 -16.04 -16.59 2.89
CA HIS A 44 -14.80 -16.02 2.36
C HIS A 44 -14.39 -14.80 3.19
N ARG A 45 -13.12 -14.72 3.56
CA ARG A 45 -12.53 -13.58 4.27
C ARG A 45 -11.23 -13.15 3.60
N GLY A 46 -11.23 -11.91 3.10
CA GLY A 46 -10.06 -11.24 2.55
C GLY A 46 -9.38 -10.40 3.61
N TRP A 47 -8.37 -10.96 4.27
CA TRP A 47 -7.56 -10.28 5.27
C TRP A 47 -6.57 -9.31 4.63
N LEU A 48 -6.50 -8.12 5.20
CA LEU A 48 -5.55 -7.07 4.84
C LEU A 48 -4.30 -7.23 5.68
N VAL A 49 -3.20 -7.57 5.02
CA VAL A 49 -1.91 -7.84 5.66
C VAL A 49 -0.93 -6.75 5.28
N ASN A 50 -0.44 -6.02 6.28
CA ASN A 50 0.54 -4.96 6.05
C ASN A 50 1.92 -5.56 5.73
N ARG A 51 2.88 -4.69 5.37
CA ARG A 51 4.25 -5.11 5.05
C ARG A 51 5.02 -5.76 6.21
N PHE A 52 4.50 -5.68 7.43
CA PHE A 52 5.06 -6.32 8.63
C PHE A 52 4.36 -7.65 8.97
N ASN A 53 3.57 -8.20 8.03
CA ASN A 53 2.80 -9.43 8.19
C ASN A 53 1.71 -9.37 9.28
N ALA A 54 1.31 -8.18 9.72
CA ALA A 54 0.21 -8.01 10.65
C ALA A 54 -1.12 -7.97 9.89
N ARG A 55 -2.11 -8.74 10.37
CA ARG A 55 -3.51 -8.69 9.90
C ARG A 55 -4.21 -7.51 10.55
N ILE A 56 -4.65 -6.55 9.75
CA ILE A 56 -5.18 -5.27 10.26
C ILE A 56 -6.69 -5.18 10.16
N GLY A 57 -7.26 -5.84 9.15
CA GLY A 57 -8.70 -5.83 8.91
C GLY A 57 -9.10 -6.83 7.84
N PHE A 58 -10.37 -6.85 7.50
CA PHE A 58 -10.91 -7.75 6.50
C PHE A 58 -12.02 -7.08 5.67
N PHE A 59 -12.16 -7.52 4.43
CA PHE A 59 -13.32 -7.17 3.61
C PHE A 59 -14.53 -8.02 3.96
N ASP A 60 -15.73 -7.53 3.64
CA ASP A 60 -16.97 -8.31 3.76
C ASP A 60 -16.93 -9.60 2.92
N GLY A 61 -17.87 -10.51 3.19
CA GLY A 61 -17.89 -11.83 2.58
C GLY A 61 -18.16 -11.83 1.07
N GLU A 62 -18.98 -10.90 0.58
CA GLU A 62 -19.32 -10.79 -0.85
C GLU A 62 -18.09 -10.36 -1.65
N PHE A 63 -17.44 -9.28 -1.21
CA PHE A 63 -16.24 -8.77 -1.83
C PHE A 63 -15.08 -9.78 -1.72
N SER A 64 -14.92 -10.41 -0.56
CA SER A 64 -13.90 -11.45 -0.35
C SER A 64 -14.08 -12.65 -1.29
N ARG A 65 -15.34 -13.05 -1.57
CA ARG A 65 -15.64 -14.08 -2.56
C ARG A 65 -15.24 -13.62 -3.96
N LYS A 66 -15.58 -12.39 -4.34
CA LYS A 66 -15.17 -11.81 -5.64
C LYS A 66 -13.65 -11.83 -5.81
N LEU A 67 -12.90 -11.38 -4.79
CA LEU A 67 -11.44 -11.41 -4.80
C LEU A 67 -10.89 -12.83 -4.91
N SER A 68 -11.52 -13.80 -4.25
CA SER A 68 -11.16 -15.21 -4.35
C SER A 68 -11.28 -15.74 -5.79
N LEU A 69 -12.35 -15.35 -6.50
CA LEU A 69 -12.52 -15.71 -7.91
C LEU A 69 -11.47 -15.04 -8.80
N LEU A 70 -11.16 -13.76 -8.58
CA LEU A 70 -10.13 -13.04 -9.33
C LEU A 70 -8.74 -13.68 -9.13
N LYS A 71 -8.39 -14.01 -7.88
CA LYS A 71 -7.13 -14.70 -7.57
C LYS A 71 -7.08 -16.10 -8.20
N ALA A 72 -8.19 -16.84 -8.19
CA ALA A 72 -8.28 -18.15 -8.85
C ALA A 72 -8.11 -18.08 -10.38
N LYS A 73 -8.49 -16.96 -11.00
CA LYS A 73 -8.21 -16.66 -12.42
C LYS A 73 -6.75 -16.25 -12.68
N GLY A 74 -5.89 -16.24 -11.66
CA GLY A 74 -4.47 -15.90 -11.80
C GLY A 74 -4.17 -14.40 -11.76
N LEU A 75 -5.09 -13.56 -11.28
CA LEU A 75 -4.83 -12.14 -11.10
C LEU A 75 -4.03 -11.88 -9.84
N THR A 76 -3.16 -10.88 -9.92
CA THR A 76 -2.50 -10.26 -8.77
C THR A 76 -3.45 -9.25 -8.14
N LEU A 77 -3.53 -9.24 -6.81
CA LEU A 77 -4.37 -8.34 -6.03
C LEU A 77 -3.49 -7.46 -5.15
N THR A 78 -3.73 -6.15 -5.17
CA THR A 78 -3.08 -5.17 -4.29
C THR A 78 -4.13 -4.27 -3.66
N ALA A 79 -3.99 -3.98 -2.36
CA ALA A 79 -4.81 -3.01 -1.66
C ALA A 79 -3.94 -1.84 -1.19
N ILE A 80 -4.48 -0.62 -1.23
CA ILE A 80 -3.80 0.61 -0.80
C ILE A 80 -4.69 1.30 0.23
N LEU A 81 -4.16 1.63 1.41
CA LEU A 81 -4.95 2.28 2.45
C LEU A 81 -5.32 3.72 2.05
N SER A 82 -6.61 3.97 1.80
CA SER A 82 -7.18 5.27 1.40
C SER A 82 -7.40 6.18 2.60
N PHE A 83 -8.19 5.72 3.56
CA PHE A 83 -8.46 6.44 4.79
C PHE A 83 -8.82 5.51 5.94
N VAL A 84 -8.79 6.06 7.15
CA VAL A 84 -9.30 5.41 8.38
C VAL A 84 -10.36 6.31 9.01
N ALA A 85 -11.46 5.71 9.44
CA ALA A 85 -12.57 6.36 10.10
C ALA A 85 -12.95 5.63 11.39
N PHE A 86 -13.68 6.34 12.25
CA PHE A 86 -14.27 5.80 13.46
C PHE A 86 -15.73 6.19 13.52
N THR A 87 -16.57 5.22 13.85
CA THR A 87 -18.00 5.41 14.06
C THR A 87 -18.31 5.10 15.52
N GLU A 88 -18.90 6.07 16.21
CA GLU A 88 -19.23 5.97 17.64
C GLU A 88 -20.37 4.97 17.91
N ASN A 89 -21.34 4.87 16.99
CA ASN A 89 -22.56 4.08 17.18
C ASN A 89 -22.64 2.86 16.24
N PRO A 90 -23.13 1.70 16.73
CA PRO A 90 -23.54 1.42 18.11
C PRO A 90 -22.35 1.32 19.07
N GLU A 91 -22.58 1.54 20.37
CA GLU A 91 -21.55 1.27 21.38
C GLU A 91 -21.29 -0.26 21.51
N PRO A 92 -20.03 -0.69 21.63
CA PRO A 92 -18.83 0.14 21.59
C PRO A 92 -18.48 0.57 20.16
N GLY A 93 -18.17 1.85 19.97
CA GLY A 93 -17.78 2.37 18.65
C GLY A 93 -16.61 1.61 18.01
N HIS A 94 -16.60 1.59 16.68
CA HIS A 94 -15.71 0.75 15.89
C HIS A 94 -14.92 1.57 14.87
N TYR A 95 -13.74 1.06 14.53
CA TYR A 95 -12.91 1.63 13.48
C TYR A 95 -13.07 0.81 12.21
N TRP A 96 -13.03 1.51 11.10
CA TRP A 96 -13.07 0.95 9.77
C TRP A 96 -12.23 1.83 8.84
N GLY A 97 -12.07 1.40 7.60
CA GLY A 97 -11.43 2.24 6.61
C GLY A 97 -11.79 1.83 5.22
N GLU A 98 -11.08 2.42 4.28
CA GLU A 98 -11.26 2.13 2.86
C GLU A 98 -9.91 1.79 2.24
N MET A 99 -9.93 0.78 1.38
CA MET A 99 -8.80 0.37 0.57
C MET A 99 -9.11 0.65 -0.89
N ALA A 100 -8.16 1.25 -1.60
CA ALA A 100 -8.12 1.22 -3.05
C ALA A 100 -7.61 -0.16 -3.46
N VAL A 101 -8.46 -0.98 -4.10
CA VAL A 101 -8.16 -2.36 -4.48
C VAL A 101 -7.98 -2.41 -5.99
N ILE A 102 -6.83 -2.91 -6.42
CA ILE A 102 -6.44 -3.05 -7.82
C ILE A 102 -6.13 -4.52 -8.09
N ALA A 103 -6.70 -5.06 -9.16
CA ALA A 103 -6.46 -6.41 -9.64
C ALA A 103 -6.09 -6.40 -11.12
N TYR A 104 -5.04 -7.13 -11.46
CA TYR A 104 -4.47 -7.17 -12.80
C TYR A 104 -3.84 -8.54 -13.09
N PRO A 105 -3.75 -8.95 -14.37
CA PRO A 105 -3.04 -10.15 -14.78
C PRO A 105 -1.55 -10.09 -14.41
N ALA A 106 -0.98 -11.20 -13.95
CA ALA A 106 0.43 -11.25 -13.55
C ALA A 106 1.42 -10.88 -14.68
N VAL A 107 1.03 -11.08 -15.95
CA VAL A 107 1.85 -10.72 -17.12
C VAL A 107 2.11 -9.20 -17.22
N GLU A 108 1.16 -8.38 -16.78
CA GLU A 108 1.31 -6.91 -16.78
C GLU A 108 1.83 -6.37 -15.43
N GLY A 109 2.39 -7.24 -14.59
CA GLY A 109 2.65 -6.92 -13.19
C GLY A 109 3.62 -5.76 -12.97
N GLU A 110 4.61 -5.58 -13.83
CA GLU A 110 5.55 -4.45 -13.70
C GLU A 110 4.87 -3.10 -13.92
N ALA A 111 4.08 -2.97 -14.99
CA ALA A 111 3.36 -1.73 -15.29
C ALA A 111 2.32 -1.41 -14.21
N PHE A 112 1.56 -2.42 -13.78
CA PHE A 112 0.54 -2.22 -12.76
C PHE A 112 1.09 -2.01 -11.35
N GLN A 113 2.27 -2.54 -11.03
CA GLN A 113 2.94 -2.21 -9.78
C GLN A 113 3.40 -0.75 -9.76
N LYS A 114 3.99 -0.26 -10.84
CA LYS A 114 4.36 1.17 -10.97
C LYS A 114 3.14 2.08 -10.87
N PHE A 115 2.03 1.68 -11.51
CA PHE A 115 0.75 2.36 -11.39
C PHE A 115 0.25 2.38 -9.93
N ALA A 116 0.25 1.23 -9.24
CA ALA A 116 -0.17 1.13 -7.85
C ALA A 116 0.70 1.99 -6.91
N ASP A 117 2.01 2.07 -7.15
CA ASP A 117 2.93 2.94 -6.40
C ASP A 117 2.60 4.43 -6.61
N ALA A 118 2.27 4.81 -7.85
CA ALA A 118 1.91 6.17 -8.19
C ALA A 118 0.54 6.57 -7.58
N VAL A 119 -0.44 5.67 -7.61
CA VAL A 119 -1.73 5.82 -6.92
C VAL A 119 -1.51 5.94 -5.41
N ALA A 120 -0.70 5.06 -4.82
CA ALA A 120 -0.36 5.07 -3.40
C ALA A 120 0.26 6.39 -2.95
N LYS A 121 1.13 6.99 -3.77
CA LYS A 121 1.69 8.32 -3.53
C LYS A 121 0.59 9.39 -3.49
N LYS A 122 -0.32 9.40 -4.47
CA LYS A 122 -1.44 10.36 -4.53
C LYS A 122 -2.38 10.23 -3.33
N ILE A 123 -2.74 9.01 -2.97
CA ILE A 123 -3.51 8.71 -1.75
C ILE A 123 -2.77 9.22 -0.52
N GLY A 124 -1.46 8.99 -0.43
CA GLY A 124 -0.63 9.52 0.65
C GLY A 124 -0.63 11.05 0.76
N GLU A 125 -0.75 11.75 -0.37
CA GLU A 125 -0.89 13.23 -0.43
C GLU A 125 -2.30 13.72 -0.03
N GLY A 126 -3.26 12.81 0.15
CA GLY A 126 -4.65 13.09 0.50
C GLY A 126 -5.60 13.19 -0.70
N VAL A 127 -5.13 12.80 -1.88
CA VAL A 127 -5.93 12.76 -3.11
C VAL A 127 -6.70 11.45 -3.17
N HIS A 128 -7.95 11.49 -3.65
CA HIS A 128 -8.79 10.30 -3.82
C HIS A 128 -9.01 10.05 -5.33
N PRO A 129 -8.03 9.44 -6.04
CA PRO A 129 -8.05 9.30 -7.49
C PRO A 129 -9.10 8.28 -7.95
N ASN A 130 -9.71 8.48 -9.12
CA ASN A 130 -10.61 7.49 -9.71
C ASN A 130 -9.82 6.31 -10.30
N ILE A 131 -9.67 5.24 -9.53
CA ILE A 131 -8.92 4.05 -9.97
C ILE A 131 -9.76 3.04 -10.76
N THR A 132 -10.96 3.41 -11.22
CA THR A 132 -11.78 2.51 -12.04
C THR A 132 -11.07 2.23 -13.37
N LEU A 133 -10.71 0.96 -13.60
CA LEU A 133 -9.98 0.54 -14.80
C LEU A 133 -10.95 0.24 -15.95
N THR A 134 -11.20 1.24 -16.79
CA THR A 134 -11.87 1.06 -18.09
C THR A 134 -10.89 0.42 -19.10
N PRO A 135 -11.37 -0.18 -20.21
CA PRO A 135 -10.50 -0.72 -21.24
C PRO A 135 -9.43 0.28 -21.74
N ASP A 136 -9.84 1.53 -21.97
CA ASP A 136 -8.92 2.60 -22.38
C ASP A 136 -7.91 2.95 -21.28
N GLY A 137 -8.34 3.00 -20.02
CA GLY A 137 -7.46 3.27 -18.89
C GLY A 137 -6.42 2.17 -18.69
N VAL A 138 -6.79 0.91 -18.88
CA VAL A 138 -5.85 -0.23 -18.87
C VAL A 138 -4.81 -0.07 -19.96
N GLN A 139 -5.23 0.25 -21.19
CA GLN A 139 -4.31 0.44 -22.30
C GLN A 139 -3.33 1.58 -22.03
N GLN A 140 -3.79 2.69 -21.45
CA GLN A 140 -2.92 3.81 -21.05
C GLN A 140 -1.91 3.42 -19.98
N VAL A 141 -2.29 2.60 -19.00
CA VAL A 141 -1.35 2.06 -18.00
C VAL A 141 -0.27 1.21 -18.69
N ILE A 142 -0.66 0.34 -19.62
CA ILE A 142 0.28 -0.54 -20.33
C ILE A 142 1.21 0.26 -21.24
N ASP A 143 0.66 1.13 -22.10
CA ASP A 143 1.42 1.93 -23.06
C ASP A 143 2.39 2.90 -22.38
N ALA A 144 1.97 3.50 -21.26
CA ALA A 144 2.81 4.39 -20.45
C ALA A 144 3.70 3.63 -19.44
N GLN A 145 3.73 2.30 -19.48
CA GLN A 145 4.51 1.45 -18.57
C GLN A 145 4.28 1.78 -17.08
N GLY A 146 3.03 2.07 -16.71
CA GLY A 146 2.60 2.40 -15.36
C GLY A 146 2.76 3.87 -14.95
N ALA A 147 3.29 4.73 -15.82
CA ALA A 147 3.47 6.16 -15.51
C ALA A 147 2.17 6.97 -15.59
N TRP A 148 1.16 6.46 -16.28
CA TRP A 148 -0.13 7.14 -16.41
C TRP A 148 -0.93 7.08 -15.10
N LEU A 149 -1.63 8.17 -14.78
CA LEU A 149 -2.58 8.23 -13.68
C LEU A 149 -3.89 8.88 -14.14
N PRO A 150 -5.04 8.47 -13.57
CA PRO A 150 -6.31 9.11 -13.83
C PRO A 150 -6.29 10.56 -13.31
N GLU A 151 -6.69 11.51 -14.17
CA GLU A 151 -6.78 12.93 -13.79
C GLU A 151 -7.98 13.20 -12.87
N LYS A 152 -9.04 12.39 -13.00
CA LYS A 152 -10.27 12.55 -12.24
C LYS A 152 -10.12 12.02 -10.82
N ASN A 153 -10.54 12.82 -9.85
CA ASN A 153 -10.72 12.41 -8.46
C ASN A 153 -12.19 12.13 -8.18
N ILE A 154 -12.45 11.25 -7.22
CA ILE A 154 -13.79 11.02 -6.68
C ILE A 154 -13.88 11.61 -5.27
N PRO A 155 -15.06 12.09 -4.82
CA PRO A 155 -15.20 12.52 -3.45
C PRO A 155 -14.97 11.36 -2.48
N TYR A 156 -14.49 11.66 -1.28
CA TYR A 156 -14.57 10.71 -0.17
C TYR A 156 -16.04 10.41 0.15
N PRO A 157 -16.37 9.23 0.70
CA PRO A 157 -17.74 8.91 1.07
C PRO A 157 -18.28 9.90 2.10
N THR A 158 -19.58 10.21 1.98
CA THR A 158 -20.29 10.99 2.99
C THR A 158 -20.35 10.19 4.29
N LEU A 159 -19.95 10.81 5.39
CA LEU A 159 -19.95 10.16 6.70
C LEU A 159 -21.30 10.30 7.39
N ASP A 160 -21.78 9.21 7.95
CA ASP A 160 -22.97 9.21 8.80
C ASP A 160 -22.72 9.97 10.11
N LYS A 161 -23.81 10.41 10.75
CA LYS A 161 -23.74 11.08 12.05
C LYS A 161 -23.03 10.20 13.08
N GLY A 162 -22.07 10.77 13.79
CA GLY A 162 -21.23 10.03 14.75
C GLY A 162 -20.04 9.31 14.11
N THR A 163 -19.76 9.55 12.82
CA THR A 163 -18.57 9.06 12.14
C THR A 163 -17.60 10.20 11.83
N VAL A 164 -16.31 9.96 12.08
CA VAL A 164 -15.24 10.92 11.78
C VAL A 164 -14.10 10.26 11.03
N PHE A 165 -13.50 11.00 10.11
CA PHE A 165 -12.20 10.61 9.54
C PHE A 165 -11.10 10.82 10.57
N LEU A 166 -10.27 9.80 10.77
CA LEU A 166 -9.09 9.88 11.64
C LEU A 166 -7.81 10.09 10.84
N LYS A 167 -7.71 9.45 9.68
CA LYS A 167 -6.58 9.61 8.76
C LYS A 167 -7.10 9.69 7.33
N LYS A 168 -6.67 10.70 6.57
CA LYS A 168 -6.96 10.85 5.12
C LYS A 168 -5.74 11.15 4.26
N ARG A 169 -4.59 11.39 4.89
CA ARG A 169 -3.32 11.67 4.23
C ARG A 169 -2.19 11.31 5.18
N ARG A 170 -0.96 11.23 4.65
CA ARG A 170 0.25 11.09 5.47
C ARG A 170 0.43 12.32 6.35
N SER A 171 0.74 12.08 7.62
CA SER A 171 1.23 13.11 8.51
C SER A 171 2.67 13.50 8.12
N LEU A 172 3.15 14.66 8.59
CA LEU A 172 4.55 15.05 8.40
C LEU A 172 5.49 14.03 9.06
N MET A 173 5.08 13.47 10.20
CA MET A 173 5.84 12.45 10.92
C MET A 173 5.85 11.11 10.15
N ASP A 174 4.76 10.78 9.47
CA ASP A 174 4.68 9.60 8.60
C ASP A 174 5.69 9.72 7.44
N GLY A 175 5.91 10.93 6.92
CA GLY A 175 6.93 11.19 5.91
C GLY A 175 8.35 10.89 6.40
N VAL A 176 8.67 11.27 7.64
CA VAL A 176 9.96 10.97 8.29
C VAL A 176 10.09 9.47 8.53
N VAL A 177 9.04 8.81 9.03
CA VAL A 177 9.01 7.35 9.22
C VAL A 177 9.23 6.63 7.89
N GLU A 178 8.56 7.05 6.82
CA GLU A 178 8.75 6.48 5.49
C GLU A 178 10.18 6.70 4.95
N GLN A 179 10.78 7.87 5.20
CA GLN A 179 12.17 8.10 4.84
C GLN A 179 13.12 7.17 5.62
N GLY A 180 12.82 6.87 6.88
CA GLY A 180 13.51 5.83 7.66
C GLY A 180 13.30 4.43 7.07
N ARG A 181 12.05 4.08 6.71
CA ARG A 181 11.68 2.77 6.13
C ARG A 181 12.31 2.52 4.77
N LYS A 182 12.52 3.55 3.95
CA LYS A 182 13.11 3.41 2.62
C LYS A 182 14.54 2.88 2.65
N GLY A 183 15.24 2.99 3.79
CA GLY A 183 16.63 2.55 3.94
C GLY A 183 17.54 3.35 3.03
N ASN A 184 18.53 4.04 3.57
CA ASN A 184 19.36 4.91 2.75
C ASN A 184 20.44 4.10 2.01
N ILE A 185 20.03 3.28 1.02
CA ILE A 185 20.90 2.43 0.19
C ILE A 185 22.04 3.27 -0.41
N GLY A 186 21.74 4.49 -0.85
CA GLY A 186 22.75 5.42 -1.37
C GLY A 186 23.79 5.86 -0.32
N CYS A 187 23.37 6.13 0.91
CA CYS A 187 24.29 6.49 2.00
C CYS A 187 25.16 5.31 2.43
N TYR A 188 24.62 4.09 2.37
CA TYR A 188 25.37 2.86 2.60
C TYR A 188 26.44 2.66 1.53
N ILE A 189 26.10 2.78 0.24
CA ILE A 189 27.06 2.64 -0.87
C ILE A 189 28.18 3.68 -0.77
N ILE A 190 27.85 4.94 -0.47
CA ILE A 190 28.85 6.01 -0.29
C ILE A 190 29.76 5.73 0.90
N SER A 191 29.19 5.28 2.04
CA SER A 191 29.96 4.90 3.22
C SER A 191 30.95 3.77 2.93
N TRP A 192 30.52 2.74 2.20
CA TRP A 192 31.38 1.64 1.76
C TRP A 192 32.47 2.10 0.79
N ALA A 193 32.16 2.97 -0.17
CA ALA A 193 33.16 3.51 -1.10
C ALA A 193 34.25 4.31 -0.36
N VAL A 194 33.87 5.12 0.63
CA VAL A 194 34.83 5.87 1.46
C VAL A 194 35.68 4.95 2.31
N LEU A 195 35.08 3.94 2.96
CA LEU A 195 35.81 2.96 3.76
C LEU A 195 36.82 2.16 2.92
N LEU A 196 36.41 1.68 1.74
CA LEU A 196 37.30 0.96 0.83
C LEU A 196 38.43 1.86 0.31
N GLY A 197 38.14 3.13 0.02
CA GLY A 197 39.16 4.11 -0.37
C GLY A 197 40.18 4.38 0.74
N LEU A 198 39.73 4.48 1.99
CA LEU A 198 40.61 4.63 3.16
C LEU A 198 41.51 3.43 3.37
N VAL A 199 40.96 2.21 3.27
CA VAL A 199 41.75 0.98 3.39
C VAL A 199 42.79 0.89 2.26
N ALA A 200 42.42 1.22 1.03
CA ALA A 200 43.35 1.24 -0.09
C ALA A 200 44.50 2.24 0.13
N LEU A 201 44.21 3.44 0.66
CA LEU A 201 45.23 4.43 1.02
C LEU A 201 46.16 3.96 2.14
N ILE A 202 45.63 3.27 3.15
CA ILE A 202 46.45 2.71 4.24
C ILE A 202 47.37 1.61 3.69
N ILE A 203 46.84 0.68 2.89
CA ILE A 203 47.64 -0.37 2.25
C ILE A 203 48.71 0.25 1.36
N TRP A 204 48.36 1.25 0.55
CA TRP A 204 49.31 1.95 -0.30
C TRP A 204 50.40 2.66 0.53
N GLY A 205 50.05 3.30 1.64
CA GLY A 205 50.99 3.89 2.60
C GLY A 205 51.96 2.88 3.20
N PHE A 206 51.49 1.69 3.59
CA PHE A 206 52.36 0.62 4.10
C PHE A 206 53.26 0.02 3.02
N VAL A 207 52.76 -0.20 1.80
CA VAL A 207 53.55 -0.74 0.69
C VAL A 207 54.60 0.27 0.19
N SER A 208 54.27 1.56 0.18
CA SER A 208 55.19 2.63 -0.23
C SER A 208 56.25 2.97 0.83
N CYS A 209 55.96 2.81 2.12
CA CYS A 209 56.94 2.99 3.20
C CYS A 209 57.76 1.71 3.49
N GLY A 210 57.31 0.53 3.08
CA GLY A 210 58.03 -0.75 3.24
C GLY A 210 59.01 -1.08 2.11
N ALA A 211 59.13 -0.22 1.09
CA ALA A 211 60.02 -0.39 -0.06
C ALA A 211 61.38 0.32 0.11
N GLN A 212 61.84 0.53 1.34
CA GLN A 212 63.19 0.99 1.68
C GLN A 212 64.03 -0.13 2.28
#